data_AF-A0A1L8DRG1-F1
#
_entry.id   AF-A0A1L8DRG1-F1
#
_cell.length_a   1.000
_cell.length_b   1.000
_cell.length_c   1.000
_cell.angle_alpha   90.00
_cell.angle_beta   90.00
_cell.angle_gamma   90.00
#
_symmetry.space_group_name_H-M   'P 1'
#
loop_
_entity.id
_entity.type
_entity.pdbx_description
1 polymer ?
#
loop_
_entity_poly.entity_id
_entity_poly.type
_entity_poly.pdbx_seq_one_letter_code
_entity_poly.pdbx_strand_id
1 'polypeptide(L)'
;MLKLCRIGRLLENVWQPWNCGQTAGLKYFPAPIRFDDIEKVDRPKLKIVDKVPQFTPGLRPPKMQKRLRLMRGPELVHNKLIHRQYGIIALGGGRLRWNHFEMMRLGVGRQIDVNRMFAIWRVDPPWQPVTKKGQGQRMGGGKGAIDHYVSPIKEGRVILELGGHLEYPEAYKILQLVAHKLPFKALVVSQEILEQRHADEEEKERSNSNYYSMKYVIQNNFGGCHNWLSPVDHKWFGRHR
;
A
#
# COMPACT_ATOMS: atom_id res chain seq x y z
N MET A 1 -72.05 39.21 8.27
CA MET A 1 -72.52 37.88 8.74
C MET A 1 -71.33 36.92 8.68
N LEU A 2 -70.84 36.56 9.86
CA LEU A 2 -69.81 35.58 10.24
C LEU A 2 -69.17 34.70 9.15
N LYS A 3 -67.82 34.72 9.10
CA LYS A 3 -66.98 33.50 9.05
C LYS A 3 -65.59 33.79 9.60
N LEU A 4 -65.37 33.34 10.84
CA LEU A 4 -64.06 33.05 11.41
C LEU A 4 -63.33 32.03 10.52
N CYS A 5 -62.02 32.22 10.28
CA CYS A 5 -61.04 31.13 10.45
C CYS A 5 -59.57 31.62 10.38
N ARG A 6 -58.89 31.48 11.53
CA ARG A 6 -57.47 31.13 11.71
C ARG A 6 -56.40 31.93 10.96
N ILE A 7 -55.96 33.03 11.57
CA ILE A 7 -54.54 33.41 11.59
C ILE A 7 -54.18 33.75 13.04
N GLY A 8 -53.82 32.72 13.80
CA GLY A 8 -53.49 32.84 15.22
C GLY A 8 -52.35 31.90 15.56
N ARG A 9 -51.12 32.29 15.20
CA ARG A 9 -49.86 31.96 15.88
C ARG A 9 -48.66 32.56 15.14
N LEU A 10 -48.53 33.86 15.25
CA LEU A 10 -47.27 34.58 15.09
C LEU A 10 -47.26 35.54 16.27
N LEU A 11 -46.38 35.32 17.26
CA LEU A 11 -45.90 36.30 18.28
C LEU A 11 -45.60 35.76 19.69
N GLU A 12 -45.36 34.47 19.91
CA GLU A 12 -44.75 34.02 21.17
C GLU A 12 -43.71 32.95 20.89
N ASN A 13 -42.43 33.35 20.92
CA ASN A 13 -41.21 32.57 21.22
C ASN A 13 -39.96 33.25 20.64
N VAL A 14 -39.87 34.57 20.75
CA VAL A 14 -38.59 35.28 20.78
C VAL A 14 -38.26 35.43 22.26
N TRP A 15 -37.06 35.02 22.67
CA TRP A 15 -36.56 34.86 24.06
C TRP A 15 -36.63 33.43 24.61
N GLN A 16 -35.91 32.50 23.98
CA GLN A 16 -35.19 31.53 24.81
C GLN A 16 -33.95 32.24 25.36
N PRO A 17 -33.77 32.37 26.69
CA PRO A 17 -32.49 32.79 27.23
C PRO A 17 -31.47 31.78 26.73
N TRP A 18 -30.37 32.28 26.18
CA TRP A 18 -29.19 31.48 25.89
C TRP A 18 -28.75 30.91 27.22
N ASN A 19 -29.24 29.72 27.54
CA ASN A 19 -28.76 28.96 28.67
C ASN A 19 -27.39 28.43 28.26
N CYS A 20 -26.41 29.33 28.26
CA CYS A 20 -24.99 29.05 28.16
C CYS A 20 -24.55 28.46 29.51
N GLY A 21 -25.21 27.37 29.90
CA GLY A 21 -24.75 26.53 30.99
C GLY A 21 -23.47 25.89 30.49
N GLN A 22 -22.35 26.21 31.11
CA GLN A 22 -21.10 25.48 30.92
C GLN A 22 -21.34 24.04 31.36
N THR A 23 -21.75 23.17 30.43
CA THR A 23 -21.72 21.74 30.64
C THR A 23 -20.26 21.33 30.57
N ALA A 24 -19.59 21.34 31.73
CA ALA A 24 -18.29 20.71 31.87
C ALA A 24 -18.48 19.20 31.73
N GLY A 25 -18.53 18.73 30.47
CA GLY A 25 -18.59 17.31 30.17
C GLY A 25 -17.39 16.59 30.78
N LEU A 26 -17.63 15.46 31.44
CA LEU A 26 -16.56 14.62 31.97
C LEU A 26 -15.66 14.19 30.81
N LYS A 27 -14.39 14.58 30.82
CA LYS A 27 -13.44 14.17 29.79
C LYS A 27 -13.21 12.66 29.93
N TYR A 28 -13.66 11.90 28.94
CA TYR A 28 -13.34 10.48 28.86
C TYR A 28 -11.92 10.31 28.32
N PHE A 29 -11.00 9.89 29.18
CA PHE A 29 -9.66 9.49 28.79
C PHE A 29 -9.64 7.97 28.65
N PRO A 30 -9.55 7.42 27.43
CA PRO A 30 -9.41 5.98 27.27
C PRO A 30 -8.13 5.52 27.95
N ALA A 31 -8.12 4.26 28.40
CA ALA A 31 -6.91 3.65 28.93
C ALA A 31 -5.79 3.69 27.87
N PRO A 32 -4.52 3.92 28.28
CA PRO A 32 -3.40 3.90 27.36
C PRO A 32 -3.23 2.51 26.73
N ILE A 33 -2.81 2.48 25.48
CA ILE A 33 -2.55 1.24 24.75
C ILE A 33 -1.33 0.54 25.37
N ARG A 34 -1.44 -0.75 25.65
CA ARG A 34 -0.33 -1.58 26.15
C ARG A 34 0.37 -2.30 25.00
N PHE A 35 1.67 -2.49 25.15
CA PHE A 35 2.59 -2.98 24.12
C PHE A 35 3.37 -4.23 24.57
N ASP A 36 2.82 -4.96 25.55
CA ASP A 36 3.55 -5.99 26.30
C ASP A 36 3.94 -7.22 25.45
N ASP A 37 3.22 -7.47 24.35
CA ASP A 37 3.43 -8.61 23.45
C ASP A 37 4.54 -8.40 22.40
N ILE A 38 5.23 -7.26 22.43
CA ILE A 38 6.17 -6.87 21.37
C ILE A 38 7.61 -7.25 21.75
N GLU A 39 8.13 -8.28 21.10
CA GLU A 39 9.53 -8.67 21.22
C GLU A 39 10.46 -7.59 20.66
N LYS A 40 11.53 -7.28 21.41
CA LYS A 40 12.56 -6.35 20.97
C LYS A 40 13.49 -7.03 19.98
N VAL A 41 13.73 -6.36 18.86
CA VAL A 41 14.66 -6.83 17.82
C VAL A 41 16.06 -6.26 18.09
N ASP A 42 17.09 -7.11 18.05
CA ASP A 42 18.49 -6.72 18.28
C ASP A 42 18.99 -5.60 17.34
N ARG A 43 18.48 -5.58 16.11
CA ARG A 43 18.87 -4.63 15.06
C ARG A 43 17.63 -3.85 14.59
N PRO A 44 17.29 -2.74 15.26
CA PRO A 44 16.07 -1.99 14.97
C PRO A 44 16.14 -1.18 13.66
N LYS A 45 17.35 -0.80 13.20
CA LYS A 45 17.51 -0.04 11.95
C LYS A 45 17.48 -0.96 10.73
N LEU A 46 16.93 -0.43 9.64
CA LEU A 46 16.94 -1.08 8.33
C LEU A 46 18.36 -1.41 7.89
N LYS A 47 18.56 -2.65 7.45
CA LYS A 47 19.82 -3.12 6.87
C LYS A 47 20.10 -2.34 5.57
N ILE A 48 21.39 -2.08 5.32
CA ILE A 48 21.83 -1.54 4.03
C ILE A 48 21.62 -2.62 2.98
N VAL A 49 21.06 -2.23 1.83
CA VAL A 49 20.76 -3.12 0.72
C VAL A 49 21.87 -2.99 -0.31
N ASP A 50 22.37 -4.12 -0.82
CA ASP A 50 23.39 -4.11 -1.87
C ASP A 50 22.82 -3.59 -3.19
N LYS A 51 23.64 -2.81 -3.91
CA LYS A 51 23.26 -2.27 -5.24
C LYS A 51 23.29 -3.34 -6.32
N VAL A 52 24.20 -4.30 -6.18
CA VAL A 52 24.46 -5.37 -7.14
C VAL A 52 24.40 -6.69 -6.37
N PRO A 53 23.68 -7.71 -6.87
CA PRO A 53 23.69 -9.02 -6.24
C PRO A 53 25.09 -9.65 -6.32
N GLN A 54 25.46 -10.39 -5.28
CA GLN A 54 26.74 -11.09 -5.23
C GLN A 54 26.69 -12.32 -6.14
N PHE A 55 27.63 -12.42 -7.07
CA PHE A 55 27.79 -13.57 -7.97
C PHE A 55 29.05 -14.35 -7.61
N THR A 56 29.06 -15.65 -7.91
CA THR A 56 30.26 -16.48 -7.77
C THR A 56 31.40 -15.92 -8.63
N PRO A 57 32.63 -15.82 -8.10
CA PRO A 57 33.79 -15.37 -8.88
C PRO A 57 33.91 -16.13 -10.21
N GLY A 58 34.12 -15.40 -11.30
CA GLY A 58 34.21 -15.96 -12.66
C GLY A 58 32.88 -16.09 -13.43
N LEU A 59 31.73 -16.02 -12.74
CA LEU A 59 30.44 -16.01 -13.42
C LEU A 59 30.11 -14.62 -13.97
N ARG A 60 29.88 -14.52 -15.28
CA ARG A 60 29.37 -13.29 -15.89
C ARG A 60 27.90 -13.11 -15.50
N PRO A 61 27.49 -11.94 -14.99
CA PRO A 61 26.10 -11.71 -14.61
C PRO A 61 25.13 -11.96 -15.78
N PRO A 62 24.10 -12.80 -15.60
CA PRO A 62 23.22 -13.19 -16.70
C PRO A 62 22.32 -12.02 -17.12
N LYS A 63 22.22 -11.77 -18.44
CA LYS A 63 21.32 -10.75 -19.00
C LYS A 63 19.89 -11.29 -19.14
N MET A 64 18.93 -10.72 -18.44
CA MET A 64 17.53 -11.19 -18.45
C MET A 64 16.61 -10.39 -19.38
N GLN A 65 15.61 -11.02 -20.03
CA GLN A 65 14.53 -10.26 -20.70
C GLN A 65 13.76 -9.41 -19.67
N LYS A 66 13.17 -8.29 -20.10
CA LYS A 66 12.47 -7.35 -19.20
C LYS A 66 11.37 -7.99 -18.32
N ARG A 67 10.77 -9.11 -18.74
CA ARG A 67 9.71 -9.87 -18.03
C ARG A 67 8.71 -8.98 -17.26
N LEU A 68 7.93 -8.19 -17.99
CA LEU A 68 6.95 -7.25 -17.39
C LEU A 68 5.87 -7.95 -16.54
N ARG A 69 5.61 -9.24 -16.79
CA ARG A 69 4.71 -10.09 -15.99
C ARG A 69 5.04 -10.13 -14.49
N LEU A 70 6.27 -9.82 -14.09
CA LEU A 70 6.67 -9.84 -12.68
C LEU A 70 6.03 -8.72 -11.86
N MET A 71 5.53 -7.66 -12.51
CA MET A 71 4.86 -6.54 -11.85
C MET A 71 3.34 -6.57 -12.03
N ARG A 72 2.83 -7.41 -12.95
CA ARG A 72 1.40 -7.46 -13.29
C ARG A 72 0.65 -8.43 -12.40
N GLY A 73 -0.53 -8.02 -11.95
CA GLY A 73 -1.40 -8.79 -11.07
C GLY A 73 -1.09 -8.61 -9.57
N PRO A 74 -1.83 -9.32 -8.71
CA PRO A 74 -1.69 -9.22 -7.26
C PRO A 74 -0.51 -10.05 -6.75
N GLU A 75 0.01 -9.62 -5.61
CA GLU A 75 0.94 -10.35 -4.77
C GLU A 75 0.19 -11.43 -3.98
N LEU A 76 0.68 -12.67 -4.04
CA LEU A 76 0.01 -13.81 -3.41
C LEU A 76 0.65 -14.22 -2.08
N VAL A 77 1.94 -13.95 -1.91
CA VAL A 77 2.73 -14.47 -0.78
C VAL A 77 3.01 -13.39 0.25
N HIS A 78 3.55 -12.25 -0.17
CA HIS A 78 3.99 -11.19 0.74
C HIS A 78 2.96 -10.07 0.90
N ASN A 79 1.69 -10.43 1.12
CA ASN A 79 0.58 -9.49 1.29
C ASN A 79 0.17 -9.23 2.76
N LYS A 80 0.57 -10.12 3.69
CA LYS A 80 0.26 -10.00 5.12
C LYS A 80 1.41 -9.37 5.92
N LEU A 81 1.06 -8.67 7.00
CA LEU A 81 2.02 -8.18 7.98
C LEU A 81 2.48 -9.34 8.88
N ILE A 82 3.79 -9.54 9.02
CA ILE A 82 4.38 -10.59 9.89
C ILE A 82 4.28 -10.13 11.34
N HIS A 83 4.70 -8.90 11.62
CA HIS A 83 4.71 -8.32 12.97
C HIS A 83 3.35 -7.72 13.38
N ARG A 84 2.33 -7.81 12.51
CA ARG A 84 0.93 -7.39 12.76
C ARG A 84 0.76 -5.97 13.36
N GLN A 85 1.65 -5.04 13.01
CA GLN A 85 1.58 -3.65 13.48
C GLN A 85 1.35 -2.69 12.34
N TYR A 86 2.42 -2.21 11.71
CA TYR A 86 2.35 -1.19 10.67
C TYR A 86 3.25 -1.53 9.49
N GLY A 87 2.87 -1.06 8.31
CA GLY A 87 3.68 -1.24 7.11
C GLY A 87 3.23 -0.40 5.93
N ILE A 88 3.99 -0.49 4.85
CA ILE A 88 3.66 0.13 3.57
C ILE A 88 3.29 -0.97 2.58
N ILE A 89 2.09 -0.88 2.00
CA ILE A 89 1.61 -1.76 0.94
C ILE A 89 1.65 -1.04 -0.41
N ALA A 90 2.08 -1.74 -1.45
CA ALA A 90 1.98 -1.27 -2.82
C ALA A 90 0.53 -1.40 -3.34
N LEU A 91 -0.07 -0.32 -3.83
CA LEU A 91 -1.35 -0.33 -4.55
C LEU A 91 -1.18 -0.48 -6.07
N GLY A 92 0.05 -0.65 -6.54
CA GLY A 92 0.32 -0.85 -7.96
C GLY A 92 1.66 -1.52 -8.20
N GLY A 93 1.79 -2.16 -9.35
CA GLY A 93 3.03 -2.82 -9.76
C GLY A 93 4.11 -1.83 -10.21
N GLY A 94 5.38 -2.14 -9.92
CA GLY A 94 6.49 -1.27 -10.32
C GLY A 94 7.87 -1.85 -10.04
N ARG A 95 8.91 -1.04 -10.32
CA ARG A 95 10.31 -1.41 -10.07
C ARG A 95 10.91 -0.54 -8.97
N LEU A 96 11.46 -1.19 -7.96
CA LEU A 96 12.30 -0.53 -6.97
C LEU A 96 13.77 -0.60 -7.41
N ARG A 97 14.36 0.58 -7.67
CA ARG A 97 15.81 0.72 -7.87
C ARG A 97 16.49 0.81 -6.52
N TRP A 98 17.80 0.53 -6.49
CA TRP A 98 18.62 0.70 -5.29
C TRP A 98 18.46 2.08 -4.62
N ASN A 99 18.42 3.17 -5.40
CA ASN A 99 18.22 4.52 -4.87
C ASN A 99 16.91 4.68 -4.08
N HIS A 100 15.86 3.92 -4.43
CA HIS A 100 14.61 3.96 -3.68
C HIS A 100 14.78 3.28 -2.32
N PHE A 101 15.48 2.15 -2.24
CA PHE A 101 15.81 1.52 -0.96
C PHE A 101 16.63 2.46 -0.07
N GLU A 102 17.62 3.16 -0.64
CA GLU A 102 18.44 4.08 0.13
C GLU A 102 17.67 5.31 0.61
N MET A 103 16.80 5.87 -0.26
CA MET A 103 15.87 6.94 0.12
C MET A 103 14.96 6.53 1.27
N MET A 104 14.36 5.33 1.19
CA MET A 104 13.50 4.78 2.24
C MET A 104 14.28 4.54 3.54
N ARG A 105 15.48 3.96 3.44
CA ARG A 105 16.37 3.68 4.58
C ARG A 105 16.73 4.95 5.33
N LEU A 106 17.12 5.99 4.61
CA LEU A 106 17.44 7.31 5.18
C LEU A 106 16.19 8.02 5.70
N GLY A 107 15.05 7.90 5.01
CA GLY A 107 13.78 8.49 5.41
C GLY A 107 13.31 7.95 6.76
N VAL A 108 13.18 6.63 6.88
CA VAL A 108 12.82 5.98 8.15
C VAL A 108 13.91 6.14 9.20
N GLY A 109 15.17 5.97 8.81
CA GLY A 109 16.32 6.04 9.73
C GLY A 109 16.51 7.38 10.44
N ARG A 110 15.99 8.49 9.87
CA ARG A 110 16.02 9.81 10.50
C ARG A 110 14.94 10.02 11.57
N GLN A 111 13.85 9.25 11.50
CA GLN A 111 12.68 9.45 12.37
C GLN A 111 12.47 8.31 13.36
N ILE A 112 13.17 7.19 13.18
CA ILE A 112 13.02 6.01 14.03
C ILE A 112 13.75 6.16 15.36
N ASP A 113 13.03 5.93 16.45
CA ASP A 113 13.62 5.83 17.79
C ASP A 113 14.11 4.41 18.06
N VAL A 114 15.42 4.22 18.04
CA VAL A 114 16.12 2.92 18.13
C VAL A 114 15.70 2.09 19.37
N ASN A 115 15.37 2.75 20.48
CA ASN A 115 15.03 2.08 21.73
C ASN A 115 13.57 1.59 21.78
N ARG A 116 12.68 2.21 21.00
CA ARG A 116 11.24 1.95 21.03
C ARG A 116 10.76 1.22 19.78
N MET A 117 11.37 1.51 18.63
CA MET A 117 10.90 1.15 17.31
C MET A 117 11.92 0.32 16.55
N PHE A 118 11.45 -0.52 15.64
CA PHE A 118 12.27 -1.23 14.66
C PHE A 118 11.63 -1.18 13.27
N ALA A 119 12.44 -1.28 12.23
CA ALA A 119 12.00 -1.31 10.86
C ALA A 119 12.68 -2.44 10.09
N ILE A 120 11.90 -3.19 9.32
CA ILE A 120 12.32 -4.41 8.63
C ILE A 120 11.93 -4.36 7.16
N TRP A 121 12.84 -4.82 6.31
CA TRP A 121 12.57 -5.02 4.88
C TRP A 121 11.71 -6.25 4.64
N ARG A 122 10.65 -6.11 3.86
CA ARG A 122 9.84 -7.23 3.35
C ARG A 122 10.10 -7.54 1.88
N VAL A 123 10.97 -6.76 1.26
CA VAL A 123 11.31 -6.87 -0.16
C VAL A 123 12.76 -7.28 -0.31
N ASP A 124 12.98 -8.15 -1.29
CA ASP A 124 14.29 -8.67 -1.66
C ASP A 124 15.18 -7.56 -2.24
N PRO A 125 16.51 -7.67 -2.05
CA PRO A 125 17.45 -6.76 -2.69
C PRO A 125 17.30 -6.76 -4.21
N PRO A 126 17.70 -5.68 -4.91
CA PRO A 126 17.62 -5.61 -6.36
C PRO A 126 18.33 -6.78 -7.04
N TRP A 127 17.58 -7.62 -7.75
CA TRP A 127 18.10 -8.83 -8.40
C TRP A 127 17.84 -8.88 -9.91
N GLN A 128 16.81 -8.18 -10.41
CA GLN A 128 16.47 -8.20 -11.83
C GLN A 128 17.40 -7.25 -12.60
N PRO A 129 18.20 -7.74 -13.57
CA PRO A 129 19.10 -6.88 -14.33
C PRO A 129 18.35 -6.09 -15.40
N VAL A 130 18.62 -4.78 -15.47
CA VAL A 130 18.11 -3.89 -16.52
C VAL A 130 19.28 -3.52 -17.44
N THR A 131 19.17 -3.90 -18.72
CA THR A 131 20.20 -3.58 -19.72
C THR A 131 19.88 -2.30 -20.48
N LYS A 132 20.92 -1.51 -20.78
CA LYS A 132 20.84 -0.29 -21.57
C LYS A 132 21.90 -0.33 -22.68
N LYS A 133 21.57 0.15 -23.89
CA LYS A 133 22.56 0.40 -24.95
C LYS A 133 23.15 1.80 -24.76
N GLY A 134 24.38 1.99 -25.22
CA GLY A 134 25.01 3.32 -25.24
C GLY A 134 24.16 4.32 -26.03
N GLN A 135 24.18 5.57 -25.61
CA GLN A 135 23.52 6.65 -26.37
C GLN A 135 24.19 6.79 -27.75
N GLY A 136 23.39 7.04 -28.79
CA GLY A 136 23.87 7.19 -30.18
C GLY A 136 24.08 5.88 -30.96
N GLN A 137 23.89 4.71 -30.34
CA GLN A 137 24.04 3.42 -31.02
C GLN A 137 22.81 3.08 -31.88
N ARG A 138 23.04 2.45 -33.04
CA ARG A 138 21.97 1.98 -33.94
C ARG A 138 21.25 0.74 -33.36
N MET A 139 20.10 0.43 -33.95
CA MET A 139 19.38 -0.82 -33.68
C MET A 139 20.20 -2.03 -34.17
N GLY A 140 20.02 -3.20 -33.55
CA GLY A 140 20.86 -4.39 -33.84
C GLY A 140 22.11 -4.52 -32.93
N GLY A 141 23.06 -5.37 -33.29
CA GLY A 141 24.32 -5.54 -32.51
C GLY A 141 24.16 -6.25 -31.15
N GLY A 142 23.07 -6.99 -30.96
CA GLY A 142 22.81 -7.73 -29.72
C GLY A 142 22.33 -6.87 -28.54
N LYS A 143 22.45 -7.43 -27.34
CA LYS A 143 21.92 -6.86 -26.10
C LYS A 143 22.98 -6.07 -25.35
N GLY A 144 22.63 -4.85 -24.91
CA GLY A 144 23.51 -3.96 -24.16
C GLY A 144 24.03 -4.51 -22.83
N ALA A 145 24.93 -3.76 -22.20
CA ALA A 145 25.43 -4.06 -20.86
C ALA A 145 24.33 -3.87 -19.79
N ILE A 146 24.52 -4.47 -18.62
CA ILE A 146 23.65 -4.27 -17.46
C ILE A 146 23.98 -2.90 -16.87
N ASP A 147 22.96 -2.05 -16.75
CA ASP A 147 23.09 -0.68 -16.23
C ASP A 147 22.85 -0.67 -14.71
N HIS A 148 21.74 -1.27 -14.27
CA HIS A 148 21.41 -1.39 -12.85
C HIS A 148 20.50 -2.60 -12.59
N TYR A 149 20.34 -2.92 -11.32
CA TYR A 149 19.41 -3.95 -10.85
C TYR A 149 18.16 -3.31 -10.23
N VAL A 150 17.05 -4.03 -10.33
CA VAL A 150 15.75 -3.62 -9.77
C VAL A 150 15.08 -4.78 -9.05
N SER A 151 14.22 -4.46 -8.10
CA SER A 151 13.28 -5.41 -7.49
C SER A 151 11.88 -5.17 -8.08
N PRO A 152 11.29 -6.11 -8.84
CA PRO A 152 9.93 -5.98 -9.34
C PRO A 152 8.92 -6.24 -8.21
N ILE A 153 7.94 -5.35 -8.10
CA ILE A 153 6.90 -5.37 -7.07
C ILE A 153 5.54 -5.51 -7.74
N LYS A 154 4.67 -6.32 -7.15
CA LYS A 154 3.26 -6.48 -7.52
C LYS A 154 2.36 -5.69 -6.58
N GLU A 155 1.12 -5.47 -7.01
CA GLU A 155 0.09 -4.87 -6.19
C GLU A 155 -0.25 -5.75 -4.98
N GLY A 156 -0.44 -5.15 -3.81
CA GLY A 156 -0.68 -5.85 -2.55
C GLY A 156 0.59 -6.28 -1.82
N ARG A 157 1.79 -6.08 -2.38
CA ARG A 157 3.04 -6.45 -1.69
C ARG A 157 3.38 -5.48 -0.56
N VAL A 158 3.66 -6.01 0.63
CA VAL A 158 4.23 -5.26 1.74
C VAL A 158 5.70 -4.98 1.46
N ILE A 159 6.10 -3.71 1.54
CA ILE A 159 7.46 -3.26 1.18
C ILE A 159 8.36 -3.21 2.42
N LEU A 160 7.84 -2.56 3.44
CA LEU A 160 8.54 -2.26 4.68
C LEU A 160 7.55 -2.41 5.83
N GLU A 161 8.04 -2.97 6.92
CA GLU A 161 7.33 -3.04 8.19
C GLU A 161 8.01 -2.16 9.21
N LEU A 162 7.19 -1.56 10.06
CA LEU A 162 7.62 -0.77 11.17
C LEU A 162 6.84 -1.24 12.38
N GLY A 163 7.57 -1.53 13.46
CA GLY A 163 6.99 -1.99 14.70
C GLY A 163 7.71 -1.48 15.93
N GLY A 164 7.22 -1.85 17.10
CA GLY A 164 7.71 -1.40 18.40
C GLY A 164 6.63 -0.73 19.24
N HIS A 165 7.06 -0.01 20.28
CA HIS A 165 6.19 0.69 21.22
C HIS A 165 5.73 2.02 20.61
N LEU A 166 4.75 1.93 19.70
CA LEU A 166 4.38 2.97 18.76
C LEU A 166 2.87 2.99 18.53
N GLU A 167 2.31 4.19 18.44
CA GLU A 167 0.92 4.38 18.03
C GLU A 167 0.80 4.68 16.53
N TYR A 168 -0.38 4.41 15.96
CA TYR A 168 -0.65 4.62 14.54
C TYR A 168 -0.35 6.03 14.02
N PRO A 169 -0.68 7.15 14.73
CA PRO A 169 -0.41 8.49 14.23
C PRO A 169 1.09 8.79 14.08
N GLU A 170 1.92 8.26 14.96
CA GLU A 170 3.38 8.35 14.89
C GLU A 170 3.89 7.51 13.70
N ALA A 171 3.41 6.27 13.56
CA ALA A 171 3.78 5.38 12.46
C ALA A 171 3.41 5.98 11.10
N TYR A 172 2.22 6.55 11.01
CA TYR A 172 1.66 7.14 9.81
C TYR A 172 2.53 8.29 9.31
N LYS A 173 2.96 9.20 10.20
CA LYS A 173 3.83 10.32 9.81
C LYS A 173 5.13 9.83 9.18
N ILE A 174 5.74 8.78 9.75
CA ILE A 174 7.02 8.23 9.26
C ILE A 174 6.83 7.55 7.91
N LEU A 175 5.87 6.64 7.83
CA LEU A 175 5.65 5.82 6.65
C LEU A 175 5.06 6.61 5.48
N GLN A 176 4.24 7.64 5.74
CA GLN A 176 3.62 8.47 4.71
C GLN A 176 4.66 9.27 3.91
N LEU A 177 5.67 9.84 4.59
CA LEU A 177 6.77 10.56 3.94
C LEU A 177 7.54 9.67 2.95
N VAL A 178 7.66 8.40 3.28
CA VAL A 178 8.33 7.40 2.45
C VAL A 178 7.42 6.94 1.32
N ALA A 179 6.15 6.66 1.62
CA ALA A 179 5.14 6.21 0.65
C ALA A 179 4.98 7.19 -0.52
N HIS A 180 4.97 8.50 -0.25
CA HIS A 180 4.87 9.53 -1.29
C HIS A 180 6.07 9.56 -2.26
N LYS A 181 7.23 9.07 -1.84
CA LYS A 181 8.46 9.07 -2.66
C LYS A 181 8.61 7.79 -3.48
N LEU A 182 7.73 6.81 -3.31
CA LEU A 182 7.76 5.58 -4.08
C LEU A 182 7.33 5.81 -5.53
N PRO A 183 7.87 5.03 -6.48
CA PRO A 183 7.57 5.21 -7.91
C PRO A 183 6.18 4.69 -8.32
N PHE A 184 5.39 4.18 -7.37
CA PHE A 184 4.04 3.65 -7.57
C PHE A 184 3.17 4.07 -6.39
N LYS A 185 1.85 3.95 -6.56
CA LYS A 185 0.88 4.25 -5.50
C LYS A 185 1.10 3.30 -4.32
N ALA A 186 1.28 3.86 -3.13
CA ALA A 186 1.48 3.10 -1.91
C ALA A 186 0.58 3.63 -0.81
N LEU A 187 0.26 2.77 0.14
CA LEU A 187 -0.60 3.07 1.27
C LEU A 187 0.08 2.64 2.57
N VAL A 188 -0.05 3.46 3.59
CA VAL A 188 0.32 3.09 4.96
C VAL A 188 -0.84 2.32 5.58
N VAL A 189 -0.54 1.17 6.18
CA VAL A 189 -1.55 0.29 6.76
C VAL A 189 -1.17 -0.11 8.18
N SER A 190 -2.18 -0.24 9.04
CA SER A 190 -2.11 -1.05 10.25
C SER A 190 -2.73 -2.42 10.00
N GLN A 191 -2.56 -3.36 10.92
CA GLN A 191 -3.23 -4.66 10.86
C GLN A 191 -4.76 -4.51 10.79
N GLU A 192 -5.33 -3.66 11.64
CA GLU A 192 -6.77 -3.37 11.66
C GLU A 192 -7.26 -2.78 10.33
N ILE A 193 -6.51 -1.81 9.77
CA ILE A 193 -6.86 -1.21 8.47
C ILE A 193 -6.80 -2.25 7.36
N LEU A 194 -5.84 -3.17 7.40
CA LEU A 194 -5.73 -4.23 6.40
C LEU A 194 -6.93 -5.19 6.48
N GLU A 195 -7.32 -5.60 7.69
CA GLU A 195 -8.48 -6.46 7.93
C GLU A 195 -9.79 -5.78 7.52
N GLN A 196 -9.97 -4.51 7.88
CA GLN A 196 -11.12 -3.70 7.45
C GLN A 196 -11.21 -3.64 5.93
N ARG A 197 -10.10 -3.39 5.22
CA ARG A 197 -10.09 -3.36 3.75
C ARG A 197 -10.49 -4.70 3.13
N HIS A 198 -10.03 -5.81 3.70
CA HIS A 198 -10.45 -7.14 3.25
C HIS A 198 -11.94 -7.38 3.50
N ALA A 199 -12.45 -7.02 4.68
CA ALA A 199 -13.87 -7.11 5.00
C ALA A 199 -14.73 -6.23 4.08
N ASP A 200 -14.29 -5.00 3.80
CA ASP A 200 -14.94 -4.06 2.89
C ASP A 200 -15.00 -4.60 1.46
N GLU A 201 -13.94 -5.26 0.99
CA GLU A 201 -13.90 -5.89 -0.32
C GLU A 201 -14.88 -7.08 -0.39
N GLU A 202 -14.90 -7.95 0.62
CA GLU A 202 -15.85 -9.06 0.72
C GLU A 202 -17.30 -8.57 0.82
N GLU A 203 -17.54 -7.51 1.59
CA GLU A 203 -18.85 -6.89 1.70
C GLU A 203 -19.32 -6.30 0.37
N LYS A 204 -18.45 -5.56 -0.34
CA LYS A 204 -18.76 -5.04 -1.68
C LYS A 204 -19.06 -6.15 -2.68
N GLU A 205 -18.35 -7.28 -2.60
CA GLU A 205 -18.61 -8.44 -3.45
C GLU A 205 -19.96 -9.10 -3.11
N ARG A 206 -20.31 -9.23 -1.82
CA ARG A 206 -21.60 -9.79 -1.37
C ARG A 206 -22.78 -8.87 -1.64
N SER A 207 -22.61 -7.56 -1.44
CA SER A 207 -23.66 -6.55 -1.63
C SER A 207 -23.87 -6.19 -3.10
N ASN A 208 -23.07 -6.73 -4.01
CA ASN A 208 -23.16 -6.44 -5.43
C ASN A 208 -24.48 -6.97 -6.01
N SER A 209 -25.43 -6.05 -6.22
CA SER A 209 -26.74 -6.32 -6.83
C SER A 209 -26.66 -6.58 -8.35
N ASN A 210 -25.54 -6.27 -8.99
CA ASN A 210 -25.39 -6.46 -10.43
C ASN A 210 -25.27 -7.95 -10.78
N TYR A 211 -26.25 -8.45 -11.54
CA TYR A 211 -26.25 -9.82 -12.09
C TYR A 211 -25.04 -10.14 -12.96
N TYR A 212 -24.52 -9.15 -13.70
CA TYR A 212 -23.39 -9.32 -14.61
C TYR A 212 -22.09 -8.85 -13.98
N SER A 213 -21.55 -9.64 -13.05
CA SER A 213 -20.19 -9.40 -12.55
C SER A 213 -19.15 -9.63 -13.65
N MET A 214 -18.02 -8.90 -13.61
CA MET A 214 -16.94 -9.08 -14.57
C MET A 214 -16.44 -10.53 -14.60
N LYS A 215 -16.40 -11.18 -13.43
CA LYS A 215 -16.07 -12.61 -13.31
C LYS A 215 -17.05 -13.48 -14.10
N TYR A 216 -18.36 -13.27 -13.93
CA TYR A 216 -19.40 -14.02 -14.61
C TYR A 216 -19.40 -13.81 -16.14
N VAL A 217 -19.24 -12.56 -16.58
CA VAL A 217 -19.17 -12.19 -18.01
C VAL A 217 -18.01 -12.91 -18.70
N ILE A 218 -16.84 -12.90 -18.06
CA ILE A 218 -15.62 -13.52 -18.60
C ILE A 218 -15.73 -15.05 -18.59
N GLN A 219 -16.25 -15.67 -17.54
CA GLN A 219 -16.34 -17.13 -17.46
C GLN A 219 -17.26 -17.73 -18.54
N ASN A 220 -18.36 -17.05 -18.85
CA ASN A 220 -19.36 -17.53 -19.80
C ASN A 220 -19.15 -17.03 -21.25
N ASN A 221 -18.04 -16.35 -21.53
CA ASN A 221 -17.75 -15.77 -22.85
C ASN A 221 -18.90 -14.91 -23.42
N PHE A 222 -19.55 -14.12 -22.56
CA PHE A 222 -20.65 -13.25 -22.99
C PHE A 222 -20.19 -12.31 -24.11
N GLY A 223 -20.97 -12.23 -25.19
CA GLY A 223 -20.67 -11.36 -26.33
C GLY A 223 -19.35 -11.67 -27.04
N GLY A 224 -18.81 -12.89 -26.88
CA GLY A 224 -17.52 -13.26 -27.46
C GLY A 224 -16.34 -12.52 -26.83
N CYS A 225 -16.43 -12.18 -25.54
CA CYS A 225 -15.42 -11.39 -24.81
C CYS A 225 -14.01 -12.00 -24.81
N HIS A 226 -13.89 -13.31 -25.00
CA HIS A 226 -12.61 -14.02 -25.08
C HIS A 226 -11.76 -13.59 -26.28
N ASN A 227 -12.38 -13.08 -27.35
CA ASN A 227 -11.65 -12.69 -28.56
C ASN A 227 -10.85 -11.39 -28.39
N TRP A 228 -11.22 -10.54 -27.43
CA TRP A 228 -10.62 -9.23 -27.23
C TRP A 228 -10.01 -9.01 -25.84
N LEU A 229 -10.30 -9.87 -24.86
CA LEU A 229 -9.68 -9.82 -23.53
C LEU A 229 -8.28 -10.45 -23.51
N SER A 230 -7.42 -9.94 -22.64
CA SER A 230 -6.09 -10.54 -22.48
C SER A 230 -6.14 -11.79 -21.58
N PRO A 231 -5.22 -12.75 -21.74
CA PRO A 231 -5.11 -13.91 -20.85
C PRO A 231 -5.00 -13.57 -19.35
N VAL A 232 -4.54 -12.36 -19.04
CA VAL A 232 -4.43 -11.87 -17.67
C VAL A 232 -5.79 -11.42 -17.13
N ASP A 233 -6.66 -10.87 -17.97
CA ASP A 233 -8.02 -10.50 -17.60
C ASP A 233 -8.87 -11.74 -17.34
N HIS A 234 -8.61 -12.84 -18.07
CA HIS A 234 -9.19 -14.15 -17.76
C HIS A 234 -8.79 -14.65 -16.37
N LYS A 235 -7.57 -14.34 -15.92
CA LYS A 235 -7.06 -14.78 -14.63
C LYS A 235 -7.56 -13.91 -13.47
N TRP A 236 -7.64 -12.60 -13.68
CA TRP A 236 -7.87 -11.63 -12.61
C TRP A 236 -9.18 -10.84 -12.74
N PHE A 237 -10.02 -11.21 -13.70
CA PHE A 237 -11.35 -10.66 -13.92
C PHE A 237 -11.37 -9.12 -14.01
N GLY A 238 -10.38 -8.54 -14.71
CA GLY A 238 -10.28 -7.10 -14.92
C GLY A 238 -9.87 -6.26 -13.69
N ARG A 239 -9.57 -6.87 -12.53
CA ARG A 239 -9.14 -6.14 -11.32
C ARG A 239 -7.75 -5.51 -11.44
N HIS A 240 -6.87 -6.10 -12.26
CA HIS A 240 -5.47 -5.68 -12.40
C HIS A 240 -5.12 -5.45 -13.87
N ARG A 241 -4.91 -4.18 -14.25
CA ARG A 241 -4.57 -3.79 -15.62
C ARG A 241 -3.07 -3.62 -15.80
#